data_AF-M4TCR6-F1
#
_entry.id   AF-M4TCR6-F1
#
_cell.length_a   1.000
_cell.length_b   1.000
_cell.length_c   1.000
_cell.angle_alpha   90.00
_cell.angle_beta   90.00
_cell.angle_gamma   90.00
#
_symmetry.space_group_name_H-M   'P 1'
#
loop_
_entity.id
_entity.type
_entity.pdbx_description
1 polymer ?
#
loop_
_entity_poly.entity_id
_entity_poly.type
_entity_poly.pdbx_seq_one_letter_code
_entity_poly.pdbx_strand_id
1 'polypeptide(L)'
;MFNKLMVSQLLTTLLIIGAVDGANHAMKANIWEAQCELATQLRKTPGQTKNKLGNLIEFLKTLNMIKLQLQVYAAAYPTSEYSDGAEVLAAQAAKLSEEAIGTANSAIDTTLSVTAITADLAVALTIPIMTIASSGGNSNYCLNSKVDKNSGNGEVEIDYAYCKALELDTLQNTDGMDPDAINREDFPKHPAATGSNGQGQASQCGMFTTTVGVTNNPGIKIGGGDTFTMGYGTITMAADDQPNTPDLTNLKQAGS
;
A
#
# COMPACT_ATOMS: atom_id res chain seq x y z
N MET A 1 26.67 -0.64 70.39
CA MET A 1 25.22 -0.94 70.42
C MET A 1 24.55 0.38 70.81
N PHE A 2 23.75 1.09 70.01
CA PHE A 2 22.91 0.77 68.87
C PHE A 2 23.01 1.94 67.87
N ASN A 3 23.62 1.71 66.71
CA ASN A 3 23.63 2.66 65.58
C ASN A 3 23.13 1.94 64.32
N LYS A 4 21.96 1.29 64.42
CA LYS A 4 21.35 0.47 63.35
C LYS A 4 19.88 0.78 63.07
N LEU A 5 19.26 1.72 63.78
CA LEU A 5 17.82 1.99 63.64
C LEU A 5 17.48 3.24 62.81
N MET A 6 18.46 4.03 62.37
CA MET A 6 18.19 5.26 61.60
C MET A 6 18.61 5.21 60.11
N VAL A 7 19.24 4.12 59.67
CA VAL A 7 19.65 3.91 58.26
C VAL A 7 18.63 3.04 57.50
N SER A 8 17.66 2.42 58.20
CA SER A 8 16.71 1.47 57.60
C SER A 8 15.38 2.09 57.15
N GLN A 9 15.16 3.40 57.33
CA GLN A 9 13.90 4.07 56.93
C GLN A 9 14.06 5.05 55.76
N LEU A 10 15.27 5.22 55.22
CA LEU A 10 15.56 6.07 54.05
C LEU A 10 15.89 5.28 52.78
N LEU A 11 15.78 3.95 52.81
CA LEU A 11 16.13 3.07 51.69
C LEU A 11 14.93 2.31 51.07
N THR A 12 13.71 2.81 51.26
CA THR A 12 12.48 2.22 50.68
C THR A 12 11.69 3.22 49.83
N THR A 13 12.34 4.28 49.36
CA THR A 13 11.76 5.29 48.44
C THR A 13 12.45 5.32 47.08
N LEU A 14 13.24 4.31 46.74
CA LEU A 14 13.81 4.14 45.41
C LEU A 14 13.14 2.95 44.70
N LEU A 15 12.65 3.22 43.47
CA LEU A 15 11.99 2.30 42.53
C LEU A 15 10.48 2.08 42.74
N ILE A 16 9.72 3.17 42.83
CA ILE A 16 8.49 3.23 42.04
C ILE A 16 8.83 4.14 40.86
N ILE A 17 9.53 3.58 39.87
CA ILE A 17 9.36 4.08 38.51
C ILE A 17 7.90 3.72 38.24
N GLY A 18 7.02 4.71 38.30
CA GLY A 18 5.70 4.56 37.72
C GLY A 18 5.97 4.24 36.25
N ALA A 19 5.90 2.95 35.91
CA ALA A 19 5.48 2.59 34.58
C ALA A 19 4.17 3.35 34.42
N VAL A 20 4.17 4.40 33.59
CA VAL A 20 2.94 4.82 32.96
C VAL A 20 2.53 3.57 32.21
N ASP A 21 1.63 2.81 32.82
CA ASP A 21 1.08 1.60 32.26
C ASP A 21 0.24 2.10 31.08
N GLY A 22 0.90 2.28 29.93
CA GLY A 22 0.20 2.47 28.68
C GLY A 22 -0.82 1.36 28.61
N ALA A 23 -2.05 1.66 28.25
CA ALA A 23 -3.07 0.64 28.16
C ALA A 23 -2.70 -0.44 27.11
N ASN A 24 -1.64 -0.20 26.32
CA ASN A 24 -0.97 -1.15 25.44
C ASN A 24 -1.98 -1.74 24.44
N HIS A 25 -2.71 -0.87 23.75
CA HIS A 25 -3.76 -1.30 22.86
C HIS A 25 -3.20 -1.91 21.57
N ALA A 26 -3.77 -3.03 21.13
CA ALA A 26 -3.60 -3.47 19.75
C ALA A 26 -4.17 -2.43 18.78
N MET A 27 -3.78 -2.47 17.51
CA MET A 27 -4.42 -1.69 16.45
C MET A 27 -5.69 -2.39 15.98
N LYS A 28 -6.79 -1.64 15.83
CA LYS A 28 -8.06 -2.20 15.31
C LYS A 28 -7.94 -2.77 13.90
N ALA A 29 -8.78 -3.77 13.62
CA ALA A 29 -8.72 -4.51 12.35
C ALA A 29 -9.03 -3.67 11.12
N ASN A 30 -10.04 -2.80 11.21
CA ASN A 30 -10.47 -1.95 10.10
C ASN A 30 -9.38 -0.97 9.64
N ILE A 31 -8.36 -0.71 10.46
CA ILE A 31 -7.26 0.19 10.12
C ILE A 31 -6.23 -0.55 9.28
N TRP A 32 -5.70 -1.66 9.80
CA TRP A 32 -4.65 -2.39 9.10
C TRP A 32 -5.18 -3.13 7.88
N GLU A 33 -6.43 -3.64 7.92
CA GLU A 33 -7.06 -4.33 6.79
C GLU A 33 -7.18 -3.42 5.57
N ALA A 34 -7.58 -2.16 5.76
CA ALA A 34 -7.72 -1.20 4.68
C ALA A 34 -6.39 -0.96 3.95
N GLN A 35 -5.29 -0.82 4.69
CA GLN A 35 -3.95 -0.63 4.11
C GLN A 35 -3.52 -1.85 3.27
N CYS A 36 -3.80 -3.06 3.76
CA CYS A 36 -3.49 -4.30 3.06
C CYS A 36 -4.32 -4.47 1.78
N GLU A 37 -5.60 -4.11 1.85
CA GLU A 37 -6.49 -4.12 0.69
C GLU A 37 -6.01 -3.12 -0.39
N LEU A 38 -5.65 -1.90 0.01
CA LEU A 38 -5.12 -0.90 -0.92
C LEU A 38 -3.81 -1.34 -1.56
N ALA A 39 -2.87 -1.88 -0.77
CA ALA A 39 -1.62 -2.42 -1.31
C ALA A 39 -1.87 -3.49 -2.39
N THR A 40 -2.90 -4.29 -2.20
CA THR A 40 -3.31 -5.33 -3.17
C THR A 40 -3.83 -4.75 -4.46
N GLN A 41 -4.64 -3.68 -4.39
CA GLN A 41 -5.10 -2.99 -5.59
C GLN A 41 -3.93 -2.33 -6.33
N LEU A 42 -2.99 -1.72 -5.61
CA LEU A 42 -1.79 -1.11 -6.23
C LEU A 42 -0.92 -2.15 -6.93
N ARG A 43 -0.81 -3.37 -6.37
CA ARG A 43 -0.09 -4.51 -6.98
C ARG A 43 -0.76 -5.05 -8.25
N LYS A 44 -1.98 -4.63 -8.59
CA LYS A 44 -2.62 -4.94 -9.89
C LYS A 44 -2.06 -4.12 -11.04
N THR A 45 -1.37 -3.02 -10.76
CA THR A 45 -0.85 -2.08 -11.76
C THR A 45 0.04 -2.72 -12.82
N PRO A 46 1.02 -3.61 -12.50
CA PRO A 46 1.80 -4.31 -13.52
C PRO A 46 0.94 -5.12 -14.50
N GLY A 47 -0.11 -5.80 -14.03
CA GLY A 47 -1.03 -6.55 -14.87
C GLY A 47 -1.87 -5.65 -15.78
N GLN A 48 -2.35 -4.52 -15.25
CA GLN A 48 -3.02 -3.48 -16.04
C GLN A 48 -2.11 -2.91 -17.13
N THR A 49 -0.86 -2.60 -16.79
CA THR A 49 0.16 -2.14 -17.75
C THR A 49 0.43 -3.19 -18.82
N LYS A 50 0.61 -4.46 -18.43
CA LYS A 50 0.79 -5.59 -19.36
C LYS A 50 -0.38 -5.71 -20.33
N ASN A 51 -1.63 -5.64 -19.86
CA ASN A 51 -2.82 -5.74 -20.71
C ASN A 51 -2.90 -4.58 -21.73
N LYS A 52 -2.62 -3.35 -21.30
CA LYS A 52 -2.59 -2.19 -22.22
C LYS A 52 -1.51 -2.32 -23.29
N LEU A 53 -0.30 -2.72 -22.91
CA LEU A 53 0.79 -2.95 -23.85
C LEU A 53 0.52 -4.14 -24.77
N GLY A 54 -0.09 -5.21 -24.25
CA GLY A 54 -0.54 -6.37 -25.03
C GLY A 54 -1.53 -5.98 -26.13
N ASN A 55 -2.57 -5.22 -25.80
CA ASN A 55 -3.55 -4.72 -26.77
C ASN A 55 -2.91 -3.86 -27.86
N LEU A 56 -1.94 -3.00 -27.49
CA LEU A 56 -1.19 -2.21 -28.45
C LEU A 56 -0.35 -3.10 -29.38
N ILE A 57 0.35 -4.10 -28.84
CA ILE A 57 1.14 -5.07 -29.62
C ILE A 57 0.23 -5.84 -30.59
N GLU A 58 -0.95 -6.27 -30.16
CA GLU A 58 -1.93 -6.97 -31.01
C GLU A 58 -2.49 -6.06 -32.11
N PHE A 59 -2.79 -4.81 -31.78
CA PHE A 59 -3.20 -3.80 -32.76
C PHE A 59 -2.14 -3.57 -33.83
N LEU A 60 -0.86 -3.40 -33.43
CA LEU A 60 0.26 -3.23 -34.36
C LEU A 60 0.51 -4.48 -35.21
N LYS A 61 0.39 -5.69 -34.64
CA LYS A 61 0.44 -6.95 -35.40
C LYS A 61 -0.66 -7.02 -36.46
N THR A 62 -1.88 -6.65 -36.08
CA THR A 62 -3.04 -6.60 -36.98
C THR A 62 -2.82 -5.59 -38.11
N LEU A 63 -2.36 -4.37 -37.80
CA LEU A 63 -2.05 -3.36 -38.82
C LEU A 63 -0.94 -3.81 -39.79
N ASN A 64 0.11 -4.44 -39.28
CA ASN A 64 1.19 -4.97 -40.12
C ASN A 64 0.70 -6.12 -41.03
N MET A 65 -0.15 -7.00 -40.50
CA MET A 65 -0.77 -8.06 -41.29
C MET A 65 -1.65 -7.48 -42.41
N ILE A 66 -2.50 -6.52 -42.10
CA ILE A 66 -3.36 -5.82 -43.09
C ILE A 66 -2.51 -5.16 -44.16
N LYS A 67 -1.47 -4.41 -43.77
CA LYS A 67 -0.53 -3.77 -44.69
C LYS A 67 0.08 -4.78 -45.66
N LEU A 68 0.63 -5.89 -45.15
CA LEU A 68 1.28 -6.92 -45.97
C LEU A 68 0.29 -7.57 -46.94
N GLN A 69 -0.93 -7.89 -46.50
CA GLN A 69 -1.96 -8.47 -47.37
C GLN A 69 -2.32 -7.53 -48.53
N LEU A 70 -2.44 -6.22 -48.26
CA LEU A 70 -2.73 -5.21 -49.27
C LEU A 70 -1.58 -5.02 -50.26
N GLN A 71 -0.33 -5.03 -49.77
CA GLN A 71 0.86 -4.95 -50.62
C GLN A 71 1.01 -6.19 -51.52
N VAL A 72 0.74 -7.39 -50.99
CA VAL A 72 0.72 -8.64 -51.77
C VAL A 72 -0.38 -8.60 -52.84
N TYR A 73 -1.57 -8.10 -52.51
CA TYR A 73 -2.66 -7.95 -53.48
C TYR A 73 -2.27 -7.02 -54.64
N ALA A 74 -1.76 -5.83 -54.34
CA ALA A 74 -1.32 -4.88 -55.36
C ALA A 74 -0.22 -5.47 -56.27
N ALA A 75 0.76 -6.16 -55.68
CA ALA A 75 1.85 -6.79 -56.43
C ALA A 75 1.39 -7.98 -57.29
N ALA A 76 0.43 -8.78 -56.81
CA ALA A 76 -0.08 -9.94 -57.54
C ALA A 76 -1.05 -9.57 -58.68
N TYR A 77 -1.73 -8.42 -58.55
CA TYR A 77 -2.75 -7.96 -59.50
C TYR A 77 -2.51 -6.50 -59.95
N PRO A 78 -1.36 -6.19 -60.57
CA PRO A 78 -0.94 -4.81 -60.83
C PRO A 78 -1.82 -4.07 -61.86
N THR A 79 -2.63 -4.78 -62.65
CA THR A 79 -3.58 -4.19 -63.62
C THR A 79 -5.01 -4.16 -63.11
N SER A 80 -5.26 -4.55 -61.85
CA SER A 80 -6.57 -4.48 -61.21
C SER A 80 -6.97 -3.03 -60.98
N GLU A 81 -8.24 -2.70 -61.20
CA GLU A 81 -8.81 -1.38 -60.85
C GLU A 81 -8.68 -1.07 -59.35
N TYR A 82 -8.45 -2.09 -58.52
CA TYR A 82 -8.29 -1.98 -57.07
C TYR A 82 -6.82 -1.92 -56.60
N SER A 83 -5.84 -2.02 -57.52
CA SER A 83 -4.41 -2.06 -57.16
C SER A 83 -3.97 -0.78 -56.44
N ASP A 84 -4.28 0.39 -57.03
CA ASP A 84 -3.95 1.70 -56.45
C ASP A 84 -4.64 1.91 -55.09
N GLY A 85 -5.90 1.46 -54.97
CA GLY A 85 -6.64 1.50 -53.71
C GLY A 85 -5.99 0.65 -52.61
N ALA A 86 -5.48 -0.52 -52.95
CA ALA A 86 -4.77 -1.39 -52.01
C ALA A 86 -3.45 -0.77 -51.54
N GLU A 87 -2.68 -0.13 -52.42
CA GLU A 87 -1.45 0.57 -52.03
C GLU A 87 -1.71 1.76 -51.11
N VAL A 88 -2.75 2.55 -51.38
CA VAL A 88 -3.17 3.67 -50.51
C VAL A 88 -3.57 3.18 -49.12
N LEU A 89 -4.34 2.09 -49.03
CA LEU A 89 -4.73 1.50 -47.75
C LEU A 89 -3.53 0.91 -46.98
N ALA A 90 -2.55 0.34 -47.68
CA ALA A 90 -1.31 -0.12 -47.07
C ALA A 90 -0.49 1.03 -46.47
N ALA A 91 -0.43 2.18 -47.16
CA ALA A 91 0.21 3.40 -46.66
C ALA A 91 -0.52 3.97 -45.43
N GLN A 92 -1.86 3.95 -45.43
CA GLN A 92 -2.67 4.34 -44.27
C GLN A 92 -2.40 3.45 -43.05
N ALA A 93 -2.36 2.12 -43.23
CA ALA A 93 -2.04 1.19 -42.15
C ALA A 93 -0.63 1.43 -41.57
N ALA A 94 0.33 1.80 -42.41
CA ALA A 94 1.67 2.20 -41.96
C ALA A 94 1.63 3.49 -41.12
N LYS A 95 0.91 4.52 -41.58
CA LYS A 95 0.75 5.78 -40.83
C LYS A 95 0.08 5.58 -39.47
N LEU A 96 -0.99 4.79 -39.42
CA LEU A 96 -1.66 4.43 -38.15
C LEU A 96 -0.72 3.67 -37.21
N SER A 97 0.18 2.84 -37.75
CA SER A 97 1.20 2.15 -36.96
C SER A 97 2.22 3.13 -36.37
N GLU A 98 2.68 4.11 -37.16
CA GLU A 98 3.61 5.15 -36.71
C GLU A 98 2.99 6.05 -35.63
N GLU A 99 1.73 6.47 -35.80
CA GLU A 99 0.98 7.25 -34.80
C GLU A 99 0.78 6.45 -33.51
N ALA A 100 0.44 5.16 -33.63
CA ALA A 100 0.30 4.27 -32.49
C ALA A 100 1.63 4.08 -31.74
N ILE A 101 2.76 3.93 -32.45
CA ILE A 101 4.11 3.83 -31.85
C ILE A 101 4.51 5.15 -31.18
N GLY A 102 4.24 6.30 -31.81
CA GLY A 102 4.51 7.62 -31.23
C GLY A 102 3.77 7.82 -29.91
N THR A 103 2.49 7.44 -29.87
CA THR A 103 1.65 7.45 -28.65
C THR A 103 2.17 6.44 -27.62
N ALA A 104 2.64 5.28 -28.09
CA ALA A 104 3.14 4.21 -27.23
C ALA A 104 4.37 4.62 -26.42
N ASN A 105 5.34 5.31 -27.01
CA ASN A 105 6.57 5.68 -26.30
C ASN A 105 6.28 6.54 -25.05
N SER A 106 5.42 7.55 -25.19
CA SER A 106 4.97 8.36 -24.05
C SER A 106 4.15 7.55 -23.02
N ALA A 107 3.31 6.63 -23.51
CA ALA A 107 2.54 5.74 -22.65
C ALA A 107 3.42 4.71 -21.91
N ILE A 108 4.50 4.23 -22.52
CA ILE A 108 5.45 3.28 -21.91
C ILE A 108 6.16 3.94 -20.73
N ASP A 109 6.75 5.11 -20.91
CA ASP A 109 7.45 5.81 -19.82
C ASP A 109 6.52 6.13 -18.65
N THR A 110 5.29 6.55 -18.96
CA THR A 110 4.25 6.82 -17.97
C THR A 110 3.85 5.55 -17.22
N THR A 111 3.58 4.45 -17.94
CA THR A 111 3.13 3.20 -17.32
C THR A 111 4.23 2.50 -16.51
N LEU A 112 5.49 2.60 -16.94
CA LEU A 112 6.64 2.14 -16.16
C LEU A 112 6.79 2.93 -14.85
N SER A 113 6.69 4.26 -14.92
CA SER A 113 6.75 5.13 -13.75
C SER A 113 5.61 4.85 -12.77
N VAL A 114 4.37 4.73 -13.28
CA VAL A 114 3.20 4.38 -12.45
C VAL A 114 3.36 2.99 -11.83
N THR A 115 3.90 2.03 -12.58
CA THR A 115 4.20 0.68 -12.04
C THR A 115 5.22 0.72 -10.91
N ALA A 116 6.31 1.48 -11.07
CA ALA A 116 7.32 1.63 -10.02
C ALA A 116 6.76 2.32 -8.76
N ILE A 117 6.01 3.41 -8.94
CA ILE A 117 5.41 4.16 -7.84
C ILE A 117 4.40 3.29 -7.08
N THR A 118 3.51 2.60 -7.79
CA THR A 118 2.49 1.75 -7.15
C THR A 118 3.10 0.55 -6.44
N ALA A 119 4.22 0.01 -6.93
CA ALA A 119 4.98 -1.02 -6.24
C ALA A 119 5.61 -0.49 -4.92
N ASP A 120 6.23 0.68 -4.95
CA ASP A 120 6.79 1.32 -3.75
C ASP A 120 5.70 1.63 -2.72
N LEU A 121 4.59 2.21 -3.15
CA LEU A 121 3.44 2.51 -2.30
C LEU A 121 2.83 1.23 -1.69
N ALA A 122 2.68 0.16 -2.47
CA ALA A 122 2.20 -1.11 -1.93
C ALA A 122 3.12 -1.65 -0.82
N VAL A 123 4.45 -1.55 -0.98
CA VAL A 123 5.41 -1.95 0.06
C VAL A 123 5.31 -1.03 1.28
N ALA A 124 5.20 0.28 1.07
CA ALA A 124 5.06 1.26 2.13
C ALA A 124 3.79 1.06 2.97
N LEU A 125 2.73 0.49 2.40
CA LEU A 125 1.51 0.11 3.11
C LEU A 125 1.66 -1.22 3.87
N THR A 126 2.28 -2.24 3.26
CA THR A 126 2.34 -3.59 3.88
C THR A 126 3.41 -3.71 4.96
N ILE A 127 4.59 -3.12 4.78
CA ILE A 127 5.72 -3.31 5.70
C ILE A 127 5.44 -2.79 7.11
N PRO A 128 4.81 -1.61 7.31
CA PRO A 128 4.41 -1.17 8.64
C PRO A 128 3.49 -2.17 9.33
N ILE A 129 2.49 -2.71 8.61
CA ILE A 129 1.56 -3.69 9.17
C ILE A 129 2.26 -4.99 9.56
N MET A 130 3.15 -5.50 8.71
CA MET A 130 3.96 -6.69 9.03
C MET A 130 4.89 -6.43 10.22
N THR A 131 5.46 -5.23 10.32
CA THR A 131 6.32 -4.83 11.45
C THR A 131 5.52 -4.79 12.76
N ILE A 132 4.34 -4.16 12.73
CA ILE A 132 3.43 -4.11 13.87
C ILE A 132 3.03 -5.51 14.30
N ALA A 133 2.60 -6.36 13.37
CA ALA A 133 2.24 -7.74 13.66
C ALA A 133 3.35 -8.52 14.34
N SER A 134 4.57 -8.45 13.77
CA SER A 134 5.75 -9.12 14.30
C SER A 134 6.23 -8.59 15.65
N SER A 135 5.69 -7.44 16.10
CA SER A 135 5.96 -6.88 17.43
C SER A 135 5.08 -7.51 18.53
N GLY A 136 4.14 -8.38 18.15
CA GLY A 136 3.44 -9.27 19.07
C GLY A 136 4.37 -10.31 19.72
N GLY A 137 3.91 -10.90 20.81
CA GLY A 137 4.60 -11.98 21.52
C GLY A 137 3.76 -13.26 21.53
N ASN A 138 4.19 -14.27 22.29
CA ASN A 138 3.50 -15.58 22.32
C ASN A 138 2.04 -15.51 22.83
N SER A 139 1.71 -14.55 23.69
CA SER A 139 0.39 -14.40 24.32
C SER A 139 -0.30 -13.07 24.01
N ASN A 140 0.40 -12.20 23.29
CA ASN A 140 0.07 -10.78 23.10
C ASN A 140 0.19 -10.47 21.61
N TYR A 141 -0.61 -9.54 21.10
CA TYR A 141 -0.61 -9.24 19.67
C TYR A 141 -0.78 -7.75 19.45
N CYS A 142 -0.32 -7.27 18.29
CA CYS A 142 -0.39 -5.85 17.96
C CYS A 142 -1.48 -5.49 16.96
N LEU A 143 -2.17 -6.48 16.39
CA LEU A 143 -3.26 -6.31 15.45
C LEU A 143 -4.47 -7.11 15.92
N ASN A 144 -5.64 -6.48 15.97
CA ASN A 144 -6.89 -7.20 16.24
C ASN A 144 -7.36 -8.03 15.04
N SER A 145 -8.14 -9.08 15.32
CA SER A 145 -8.75 -9.95 14.31
C SER A 145 -9.80 -9.22 13.48
N LYS A 146 -9.90 -9.57 12.20
CA LYS A 146 -10.97 -9.21 11.27
C LYS A 146 -12.32 -9.77 11.69
N VAL A 147 -12.34 -10.92 12.39
CA VAL A 147 -13.57 -11.56 12.87
C VAL A 147 -14.19 -10.71 13.98
N ASP A 148 -13.37 -10.28 14.93
CA ASP A 148 -13.75 -9.33 15.97
C ASP A 148 -12.85 -8.10 15.90
N LYS A 149 -13.29 -7.09 15.16
CA LYS A 149 -12.47 -5.92 14.78
C LYS A 149 -11.84 -5.14 15.93
N ASN A 150 -12.27 -5.38 17.17
CA ASN A 150 -11.77 -4.74 18.38
C ASN A 150 -11.04 -5.71 19.34
N SER A 151 -10.99 -7.01 19.04
CA SER A 151 -10.46 -8.04 19.93
C SER A 151 -9.83 -9.23 19.17
N GLY A 152 -9.14 -10.11 19.89
CA GLY A 152 -8.52 -11.31 19.30
C GLY A 152 -7.29 -11.04 18.42
N ASN A 153 -6.51 -12.09 18.16
CA ASN A 153 -5.25 -12.00 17.41
C ASN A 153 -5.49 -12.03 15.89
N GLY A 154 -5.16 -10.94 15.19
CA GLY A 154 -5.23 -10.84 13.73
C GLY A 154 -3.95 -11.19 12.98
N GLU A 155 -2.86 -11.58 13.66
CA GLU A 155 -1.54 -11.82 13.04
C GLU A 155 -1.60 -12.81 11.87
N VAL A 156 -2.29 -13.93 12.05
CA VAL A 156 -2.45 -14.96 11.01
C VAL A 156 -3.36 -14.53 9.86
N GLU A 157 -4.11 -13.44 10.03
CA GLU A 157 -5.08 -12.95 9.07
C GLU A 157 -4.50 -11.94 8.09
N ILE A 158 -3.26 -11.49 8.34
CA ILE A 158 -2.53 -10.53 7.50
C ILE A 158 -2.28 -11.08 6.11
N ASP A 159 -1.89 -12.35 6.01
CA ASP A 159 -1.67 -13.03 4.74
C ASP A 159 -2.98 -13.13 3.94
N TYR A 160 -4.09 -13.43 4.62
CA TYR A 160 -5.43 -13.47 4.02
C TYR A 160 -5.95 -12.08 3.65
N ALA A 161 -5.51 -11.04 4.34
CA ALA A 161 -5.75 -9.65 3.97
C ALA A 161 -4.79 -9.13 2.90
N TYR A 162 -3.90 -9.99 2.37
CA TYR A 162 -2.95 -9.71 1.30
C TYR A 162 -1.79 -8.76 1.67
N CYS A 163 -1.55 -8.53 2.97
CA CYS A 163 -0.31 -7.93 3.48
C CYS A 163 0.84 -8.95 3.51
N LYS A 164 1.08 -9.62 2.37
CA LYS A 164 2.16 -10.59 2.18
C LYS A 164 3.22 -10.06 1.23
N ALA A 165 4.33 -10.79 1.12
CA ALA A 165 5.31 -10.57 0.08
C ALA A 165 4.67 -10.63 -1.31
N LEU A 166 5.17 -9.83 -2.25
CA LEU A 166 4.66 -9.81 -3.62
C LEU A 166 4.96 -11.14 -4.32
N GLU A 167 3.93 -11.78 -4.86
CA GLU A 167 4.05 -12.97 -5.70
C GLU A 167 3.79 -12.62 -7.16
N LEU A 168 4.61 -13.11 -8.09
CA LEU A 168 4.59 -12.69 -9.50
C LEU A 168 3.33 -13.13 -10.27
N ASP A 169 2.63 -14.15 -9.79
CA ASP A 169 1.37 -14.65 -10.34
C ASP A 169 0.20 -13.68 -10.08
N THR A 170 0.22 -12.96 -8.95
CA THR A 170 -0.75 -11.88 -8.65
C THR A 170 -0.71 -10.72 -9.65
N LEU A 171 0.33 -10.64 -10.47
CA LEU A 171 0.54 -9.60 -11.48
C LEU A 171 -0.14 -9.89 -12.82
N GLN A 172 -0.74 -11.07 -13.04
CA GLN A 172 -1.09 -11.52 -14.39
C GLN A 172 -2.54 -11.31 -14.85
N ASN A 173 -3.53 -11.24 -13.96
CA ASN A 173 -4.95 -11.17 -14.32
C ASN A 173 -5.68 -10.16 -13.45
N THR A 174 -6.12 -9.03 -14.02
CA THR A 174 -6.90 -8.06 -13.23
C THR A 174 -8.00 -7.42 -14.09
N ASP A 175 -9.25 -7.55 -13.63
CA ASP A 175 -10.47 -6.95 -14.20
C ASP A 175 -10.60 -5.45 -13.87
N GLY A 176 -9.47 -4.75 -13.78
CA GLY A 176 -9.39 -3.40 -13.21
C GLY A 176 -9.02 -3.40 -11.73
N MET A 177 -8.99 -2.19 -11.16
CA MET A 177 -8.92 -1.98 -9.72
C MET A 177 -10.34 -1.98 -9.14
N ASP A 178 -10.48 -2.42 -7.89
CA ASP A 178 -11.76 -2.39 -7.18
C ASP A 178 -12.17 -0.93 -6.86
N PRO A 179 -13.29 -0.42 -7.40
CA PRO A 179 -13.72 0.95 -7.18
C PRO A 179 -14.08 1.26 -5.72
N ASP A 180 -14.38 0.24 -4.91
CA ASP A 180 -14.66 0.41 -3.48
C ASP A 180 -13.36 0.58 -2.66
N ALA A 181 -12.21 0.25 -3.24
CA ALA A 181 -10.90 0.37 -2.61
C ALA A 181 -10.09 1.57 -3.15
N ILE A 182 -10.20 1.84 -4.45
CA ILE A 182 -9.56 2.97 -5.12
C ILE A 182 -10.44 3.46 -6.26
N ASN A 183 -10.76 4.76 -6.26
CA ASN A 183 -11.43 5.40 -7.38
C ASN A 183 -10.67 6.66 -7.82
N ARG A 184 -11.25 7.44 -8.74
CA ARG A 184 -10.60 8.63 -9.30
C ARG A 184 -10.36 9.72 -8.25
N GLU A 185 -11.17 9.77 -7.20
CA GLU A 185 -11.29 10.91 -6.30
C GLU A 185 -10.68 10.63 -4.92
N ASP A 186 -10.63 9.37 -4.50
CA ASP A 186 -10.25 8.97 -3.14
C ASP A 186 -9.96 7.46 -2.98
N PHE A 187 -9.65 7.08 -1.72
CA PHE A 187 -9.59 5.70 -1.22
C PHE A 187 -10.73 5.48 -0.21
N PRO A 188 -11.93 5.03 -0.63
CA PRO A 188 -13.15 5.07 0.19
C PRO A 188 -13.06 4.36 1.55
N LYS A 189 -12.21 3.35 1.66
CA LYS A 189 -12.00 2.53 2.87
C LYS A 189 -10.97 3.11 3.85
N HIS A 190 -10.44 4.32 3.60
CA HIS A 190 -9.35 4.91 4.38
C HIS A 190 -9.79 6.20 5.10
N PRO A 191 -10.81 6.17 5.98
CA PRO A 191 -11.12 7.32 6.82
C PRO A 191 -9.99 7.56 7.83
N ALA A 192 -9.89 8.79 8.33
CA ALA A 192 -8.96 9.07 9.41
C ALA A 192 -9.29 8.23 10.65
N ALA A 193 -8.27 7.61 11.23
CA ALA A 193 -8.30 7.12 12.59
C ALA A 193 -7.45 8.06 13.44
N THR A 194 -8.06 8.73 14.42
CA THR A 194 -7.37 9.66 15.31
C THR A 194 -7.67 9.35 16.77
N GLY A 195 -6.67 9.50 17.63
CA GLY A 195 -6.82 9.28 19.07
C GLY A 195 -7.23 7.85 19.38
N SER A 196 -8.23 7.69 20.26
CA SER A 196 -8.72 6.37 20.68
C SER A 196 -9.44 5.59 19.58
N ASN A 197 -9.73 6.19 18.43
CA ASN A 197 -10.34 5.47 17.31
C ASN A 197 -9.40 4.42 16.71
N GLY A 198 -8.09 4.61 16.90
CA GLY A 198 -7.03 3.66 16.56
C GLY A 198 -6.93 2.44 17.47
N GLN A 199 -7.41 2.57 18.70
CA GLN A 199 -7.15 1.67 19.81
C GLN A 199 -8.09 0.47 19.80
N GLY A 200 -7.51 -0.71 19.66
CA GLY A 200 -8.13 -2.00 19.75
C GLY A 200 -8.17 -2.56 21.17
N GLN A 201 -7.93 -3.85 21.33
CA GLN A 201 -7.93 -4.49 22.65
C GLN A 201 -6.74 -4.03 23.51
N ALA A 202 -7.01 -3.65 24.76
CA ALA A 202 -6.00 -3.27 25.74
C ALA A 202 -5.12 -4.46 26.20
N SER A 203 -3.94 -4.13 26.71
CA SER A 203 -2.93 -5.04 27.28
C SER A 203 -2.39 -6.06 26.28
N GLN A 204 -2.27 -5.66 25.01
CA GLN A 204 -1.82 -6.54 23.92
C GLN A 204 -0.54 -6.03 23.22
N CYS A 205 -0.36 -4.73 23.02
CA CYS A 205 0.74 -4.20 22.21
C CYS A 205 1.53 -3.10 22.91
N GLY A 206 2.82 -3.33 23.12
CA GLY A 206 3.74 -2.31 23.66
C GLY A 206 4.36 -1.40 22.60
N MET A 207 4.16 -1.67 21.31
CA MET A 207 4.82 -0.92 20.21
C MET A 207 4.39 0.55 20.16
N PHE A 208 3.15 0.85 20.54
CA PHE A 208 2.60 2.21 20.48
C PHE A 208 2.82 3.00 21.76
N THR A 209 3.44 2.39 22.77
CA THR A 209 3.63 2.98 24.09
C THR A 209 4.85 3.90 24.10
N THR A 210 4.65 5.12 24.57
CA THR A 210 5.71 6.10 24.72
C THR A 210 6.61 5.75 25.90
N THR A 211 7.89 6.02 25.76
CA THR A 211 8.87 5.87 26.84
C THR A 211 9.66 7.16 27.03
N VAL A 212 9.82 7.56 28.29
CA VAL A 212 10.71 8.65 28.69
C VAL A 212 12.11 8.10 29.05
N GLY A 213 13.15 8.88 28.76
CA GLY A 213 14.52 8.47 29.06
C GLY A 213 14.97 7.23 28.28
N VAL A 214 14.75 7.21 26.96
CA VAL A 214 15.04 6.09 26.04
C VAL A 214 16.48 5.56 26.08
N THR A 215 17.43 6.31 26.65
CA THR A 215 18.79 5.84 26.91
C THR A 215 18.84 4.72 27.95
N ASN A 216 17.87 4.69 28.87
CA ASN A 216 17.84 3.78 30.03
C ASN A 216 16.59 2.89 30.09
N ASN A 217 15.58 3.17 29.25
CA ASN A 217 14.32 2.43 29.20
C ASN A 217 14.02 1.97 27.77
N PRO A 218 13.60 0.71 27.56
CA PRO A 218 13.22 0.23 26.25
C PRO A 218 11.93 0.90 25.78
N GLY A 219 11.86 1.29 24.51
CA GLY A 219 10.67 1.89 23.90
C GLY A 219 11.03 3.04 22.95
N ILE A 220 9.99 3.70 22.44
CA ILE A 220 10.11 4.85 21.53
C ILE A 220 9.58 6.08 22.26
N LYS A 221 10.27 7.22 22.14
CA LYS A 221 9.75 8.48 22.65
C LYS A 221 8.71 9.03 21.68
N ILE A 222 7.46 9.09 22.11
CA ILE A 222 6.29 9.59 21.36
C ILE A 222 5.60 10.69 22.18
N GLY A 223 5.20 11.79 21.54
CA GLY A 223 4.54 12.93 22.19
C GLY A 223 5.50 14.03 22.64
N GLY A 224 4.96 15.12 23.18
CA GLY A 224 5.76 16.30 23.57
C GLY A 224 6.39 17.03 22.39
N GLY A 225 5.82 16.88 21.19
CA GLY A 225 6.34 17.41 19.92
C GLY A 225 7.01 16.35 19.04
N ASP A 226 7.32 15.17 19.58
CA ASP A 226 7.90 14.05 18.83
C ASP A 226 6.79 13.14 18.25
N THR A 227 6.88 12.82 16.97
CA THR A 227 5.94 11.93 16.26
C THR A 227 6.69 10.75 15.66
N PHE A 228 6.20 9.54 15.88
CA PHE A 228 6.68 8.36 15.16
C PHE A 228 5.83 8.11 13.93
N THR A 229 6.47 7.82 12.79
CA THR A 229 5.79 7.66 11.50
C THR A 229 6.31 6.44 10.76
N MET A 230 5.41 5.68 10.15
CA MET A 230 5.73 4.55 9.26
C MET A 230 5.00 4.69 7.93
N GLY A 231 5.53 4.04 6.88
CA GLY A 231 4.84 3.91 5.59
C GLY A 231 4.52 5.25 4.92
N TYR A 232 5.46 6.19 4.92
CA TYR A 232 5.25 7.57 4.46
C TYR A 232 4.14 8.33 5.20
N GLY A 233 3.89 7.99 6.47
CA GLY A 233 2.90 8.66 7.31
C GLY A 233 1.49 8.06 7.19
N THR A 234 1.34 6.91 6.54
CA THR A 234 0.08 6.14 6.56
C THR A 234 -0.27 5.65 7.97
N ILE A 235 0.74 5.49 8.83
CA ILE A 235 0.59 5.20 10.25
C ILE A 235 1.45 6.19 11.04
N THR A 236 0.84 6.86 12.01
CA THR A 236 1.53 7.83 12.87
C THR A 236 1.12 7.69 14.32
N MET A 237 2.05 7.99 15.23
CA MET A 237 1.77 8.13 16.65
C MET A 237 2.32 9.48 17.11
N ALA A 238 1.42 10.39 17.45
CA ALA A 238 1.73 11.70 18.02
C ALA A 238 1.44 11.76 19.54
N ALA A 239 0.78 10.73 20.06
CA ALA A 239 0.43 10.56 21.46
C ALA A 239 0.58 9.08 21.85
N ASP A 240 0.73 8.86 23.15
CA ASP A 240 0.87 7.53 23.73
C ASP A 240 -0.29 6.63 23.33
N ASP A 241 0.02 5.43 22.84
CA ASP A 241 -0.92 4.35 22.58
C ASP A 241 -2.04 4.72 21.59
N GLN A 242 -1.77 5.66 20.68
CA GLN A 242 -2.74 6.16 19.69
C GLN A 242 -2.19 5.99 18.28
N PRO A 243 -2.33 4.79 17.68
CA PRO A 243 -2.05 4.62 16.26
C PRO A 243 -3.07 5.38 15.42
N ASN A 244 -2.59 6.30 14.59
CA ASN A 244 -3.42 7.15 13.74
C ASN A 244 -3.18 6.87 12.26
N THR A 245 -4.20 7.07 11.45
CA THR A 245 -4.11 7.06 9.98
C THR A 245 -4.70 8.34 9.41
N PRO A 246 -4.14 8.88 8.31
CA PRO A 246 -4.68 10.06 7.64
C PRO A 246 -6.03 9.74 6.98
N ASP A 247 -6.82 10.79 6.76
CA ASP A 247 -8.02 10.69 5.93
C ASP A 247 -7.60 10.69 4.46
N LEU A 248 -7.88 9.60 3.76
CA LEU A 248 -7.68 9.48 2.32
C LEU A 248 -8.99 9.31 1.55
N THR A 249 -10.13 9.55 2.20
CA THR A 249 -11.48 9.47 1.60
C THR A 249 -11.89 10.74 0.84
N ASN A 250 -11.10 11.82 0.92
CA ASN A 250 -11.42 13.08 0.25
C ASN A 250 -10.16 13.85 -0.19
N LEU A 251 -9.50 13.37 -1.24
CA LEU A 251 -8.24 13.95 -1.71
C LEU A 251 -8.42 15.27 -2.47
N LYS A 252 -9.66 15.66 -2.80
CA LYS A 252 -9.97 16.93 -3.48
C LYS A 252 -9.75 18.18 -2.61
N GLN A 253 -9.53 18.03 -1.30
CA GLN A 253 -9.26 19.17 -0.40
C GLN A 253 -7.77 19.47 -0.16
N ALA A 254 -6.84 18.62 -0.61
CA ALA A 254 -5.41 18.80 -0.36
C ALA A 254 -4.69 19.74 -1.36
N GLY A 255 -5.43 20.42 -2.23
CA GLY A 255 -4.89 21.19 -3.36
C GLY A 255 -5.56 22.53 -3.63
N SER A 256 -6.01 23.24 -2.59
CA SER A 256 -6.42 24.66 -2.67
C SER A 256 -5.41 25.57 -2.00
#